data_AF-A0A8H3AUM2-F1
#
_entry.id   AF-A0A8H3AUM2-F1
#
_cell.length_a   1.000
_cell.length_b   1.000
_cell.length_c   1.000
_cell.angle_alpha   90.00
_cell.angle_beta   90.00
_cell.angle_gamma   90.00
#
_symmetry.space_group_name_H-M   'P 1'
#
loop_
_entity.id
_entity.type
_entity.pdbx_description
1 polymer ?
#
loop_
_entity_poly.entity_id
_entity_poly.type
_entity_poly.pdbx_seq_one_letter_code
_entity_poly.pdbx_strand_id
1 'polypeptide(L)'
;MCAPGTWSLWGRPGELHKHALCPPFKNQPHYKSRVPMEGVVAVSRLGIVAPTTLNETGINIGSVVARHTPAALIVMMMVLLRLRSTHVKYVYLTLKIHVHALKLLVDEDRPKLVQLDCRARIDNSTGGPLAWQPIVTNVINDDHPSQVVLEQGIAGDNLRFPIQLWSRGAFLSDGSVLNQSIYRLTKGQATYPWKGPFIALKFSGTRRQGYVDMSLNDLPALVSHFLQVKVA
;
A
#
# COMPACT_ATOMS: atom_id res chain seq x y z
N MET A 1 6.31 -14.53 -38.14
CA MET A 1 6.81 -14.16 -39.48
C MET A 1 5.81 -13.24 -40.15
N CYS A 2 6.11 -11.93 -40.11
CA CYS A 2 5.80 -10.89 -41.09
C CYS A 2 6.87 -9.80 -40.84
N ALA A 3 7.56 -9.40 -41.90
CA ALA A 3 8.78 -8.60 -41.88
C ALA A 3 8.47 -7.07 -41.77
N PRO A 4 9.49 -6.21 -41.56
CA PRO A 4 9.34 -4.84 -41.10
C PRO A 4 9.09 -3.84 -42.26
N GLY A 5 8.24 -2.85 -42.00
CA GLY A 5 7.92 -1.76 -42.94
C GLY A 5 8.72 -0.50 -42.63
N THR A 6 9.52 -0.13 -43.62
CA THR A 6 10.26 1.11 -43.89
C THR A 6 9.57 2.42 -43.48
N TRP A 7 10.37 3.34 -42.94
CA TRP A 7 10.03 4.76 -42.81
C TRP A 7 10.21 5.48 -44.15
N SER A 8 9.17 6.14 -44.64
CA SER A 8 9.26 7.13 -45.70
C SER A 8 8.87 8.51 -45.14
N LEU A 9 9.86 9.41 -45.08
CA LEU A 9 9.62 10.85 -45.01
C LEU A 9 8.99 11.33 -46.32
N TRP A 10 8.29 12.47 -46.24
CA TRP A 10 7.60 13.26 -47.27
C TRP A 10 6.07 13.15 -47.28
N GLY A 11 5.44 14.03 -46.51
CA GLY A 11 4.03 14.44 -46.60
C GLY A 11 3.91 15.95 -46.35
N ARG A 12 3.11 16.64 -47.17
CA ARG A 12 3.04 18.10 -47.39
C ARG A 12 2.48 18.92 -46.21
N PRO A 13 2.75 20.25 -46.16
CA PRO A 13 2.20 21.14 -45.15
C PRO A 13 0.74 21.49 -45.47
N GLY A 14 -0.18 21.15 -44.57
CA GLY A 14 -1.58 21.59 -44.68
C GLY A 14 -2.63 20.60 -44.17
N GLU A 15 -2.44 19.99 -43.00
CA GLU A 15 -3.49 19.23 -42.33
C GLU A 15 -3.57 19.60 -40.85
N LEU A 16 -4.64 20.30 -40.47
CA LEU A 16 -5.00 20.55 -39.07
C LEU A 16 -5.39 19.21 -38.43
N HIS A 17 -4.48 18.63 -37.64
CA HIS A 17 -4.83 17.54 -36.74
C HIS A 17 -5.61 18.08 -35.54
N LYS A 18 -6.89 17.73 -35.50
CA LYS A 18 -7.73 17.84 -34.30
C LYS A 18 -7.14 16.95 -33.21
N HIS A 19 -6.71 17.54 -32.11
CA HIS A 19 -6.38 16.83 -30.88
C HIS A 19 -7.56 15.93 -30.48
N ALA A 20 -7.34 14.61 -30.52
CA ALA A 20 -8.22 13.65 -29.89
C ALA A 20 -8.09 13.81 -28.37
N LEU A 21 -9.05 14.53 -27.77
CA LEU A 21 -9.27 14.55 -26.33
C LEU A 21 -9.63 13.13 -25.88
N CYS A 22 -8.85 12.56 -24.96
CA CYS A 22 -9.20 11.33 -24.27
C CYS A 22 -10.60 11.48 -23.63
N PRO A 23 -11.50 10.49 -23.78
CA PRO A 23 -12.77 10.52 -23.07
C PRO A 23 -12.54 10.37 -21.55
N PRO A 24 -13.34 11.04 -20.71
CA PRO A 24 -13.22 10.92 -19.26
C PRO A 24 -13.64 9.52 -18.81
N PHE A 25 -12.78 8.88 -18.01
CA PHE A 25 -13.05 7.65 -17.27
C PHE A 25 -14.29 7.83 -16.38
N LYS A 26 -15.47 7.48 -16.89
CA LYS A 26 -16.68 7.29 -16.09
C LYS A 26 -16.89 5.78 -15.89
N ASN A 27 -17.19 5.42 -14.64
CA ASN A 27 -17.52 4.08 -14.14
C ASN A 27 -16.36 3.32 -13.50
N GLN A 28 -15.88 3.78 -12.34
CA GLN A 28 -15.35 2.87 -11.33
C GLN A 28 -16.51 2.35 -10.46
N PRO A 29 -16.72 1.03 -10.34
CA PRO A 29 -17.70 0.50 -9.40
C PRO A 29 -17.25 0.76 -7.96
N HIS A 30 -18.12 1.39 -7.17
CA HIS A 30 -17.97 1.52 -5.73
C HIS A 30 -17.94 0.12 -5.08
N TYR A 31 -16.74 -0.41 -4.86
CA TYR A 31 -16.56 -1.65 -4.12
C TYR A 31 -16.75 -1.38 -2.63
N LYS A 32 -17.94 -1.70 -2.10
CA LYS A 32 -18.17 -1.74 -0.65
C LYS A 32 -17.37 -2.90 -0.06
N SER A 33 -16.16 -2.62 0.40
CA SER A 33 -15.42 -3.59 1.23
C SER A 33 -16.22 -3.84 2.52
N ARG A 34 -16.60 -5.10 2.79
CA ARG A 34 -17.22 -5.54 4.05
C ARG A 34 -16.14 -5.94 5.03
N VAL A 35 -15.17 -5.08 5.29
CA VAL A 35 -14.15 -5.34 6.30
C VAL A 35 -14.60 -4.68 7.60
N PRO A 36 -14.62 -5.40 8.74
CA PRO A 36 -14.89 -4.78 10.03
C PRO A 36 -13.83 -3.71 10.31
N MET A 37 -14.26 -2.47 10.51
CA MET A 37 -13.40 -1.34 10.87
C MET A 37 -13.40 -1.17 12.38
N GLU A 38 -12.21 -1.08 12.98
CA GLU A 38 -12.04 -0.61 14.35
C GLU A 38 -11.52 0.83 14.30
N GLY A 39 -12.07 1.71 15.15
CA GLY A 39 -11.68 3.11 15.22
C GLY A 39 -11.23 3.50 16.62
N VAL A 40 -10.18 4.33 16.68
CA VAL A 40 -9.68 4.92 17.93
C VAL A 40 -9.65 6.43 17.77
N VAL A 41 -10.18 7.15 18.76
CA VAL A 41 -10.08 8.60 18.84
C VAL A 41 -9.08 8.94 19.93
N ALA A 42 -8.07 9.73 19.57
CA ALA A 42 -7.07 10.22 20.49
C ALA A 42 -7.07 11.75 20.50
N VAL A 43 -6.92 12.33 21.69
CA VAL A 43 -6.91 13.77 21.93
C VAL A 43 -5.58 14.11 22.59
N SER A 44 -4.84 15.08 22.03
CA SER A 44 -3.58 15.57 22.59
C SER A 44 -3.71 17.02 23.08
N ARG A 45 -3.16 17.32 24.26
CA ARG A 45 -3.10 18.66 24.88
C ARG A 45 -1.68 19.24 24.78
N LEU A 46 -1.55 20.56 24.69
CA LEU A 46 -0.27 21.22 24.43
C LEU A 46 0.72 21.14 25.62
N GLY A 47 1.99 20.85 25.33
CA GLY A 47 3.11 20.99 26.27
C GLY A 47 4.36 20.15 25.96
N ILE A 48 4.27 19.10 25.15
CA ILE A 48 5.39 18.17 24.91
C ILE A 48 5.44 17.80 23.42
N VAL A 49 6.58 18.05 22.78
CA VAL A 49 6.92 17.46 21.48
C VAL A 49 7.28 16.01 21.73
N ALA A 50 6.50 15.06 21.20
CA ALA A 50 6.85 13.65 21.25
C ALA A 50 7.36 13.20 19.87
N PRO A 51 8.58 12.66 19.76
CA PRO A 51 8.93 11.78 18.66
C PRO A 51 8.20 10.44 18.83
N THR A 52 7.72 9.91 17.73
CA THR A 52 7.11 8.58 17.64
C THR A 52 8.16 7.51 17.91
N THR A 53 8.35 7.10 19.17
CA THR A 53 8.82 5.77 19.55
C THR A 53 8.24 5.38 20.92
N LEU A 54 8.29 4.08 21.14
CA LEU A 54 7.64 3.26 22.15
C LEU A 54 7.84 3.75 23.60
N ASN A 55 6.85 3.41 24.44
CA ASN A 55 6.85 3.16 25.90
C ASN A 55 7.64 4.04 26.90
N GLU A 56 7.00 4.22 28.06
CA GLU A 56 7.56 4.72 29.33
C GLU A 56 7.89 6.22 29.40
N THR A 57 6.88 7.07 29.39
CA THR A 57 6.82 8.25 30.29
C THR A 57 5.39 8.76 30.37
N GLY A 58 4.93 9.05 31.59
CA GLY A 58 3.52 9.36 31.89
C GLY A 58 2.99 10.59 31.16
N ILE A 59 2.25 10.36 30.08
CA ILE A 59 1.39 11.35 29.41
C ILE A 59 -0.04 10.81 29.45
N ASN A 60 -0.98 11.60 29.98
CA ASN A 60 -2.40 11.26 30.01
C ASN A 60 -3.04 11.52 28.64
N ILE A 61 -2.74 10.65 27.66
CA ILE A 61 -3.46 10.59 26.39
C ILE A 61 -4.77 9.88 26.67
N GLY A 62 -5.88 10.62 26.68
CA GLY A 62 -7.20 10.01 26.68
C GLY A 62 -7.45 9.35 25.32
N SER A 63 -7.08 8.08 25.18
CA SER A 63 -7.49 7.26 24.03
C SER A 63 -8.83 6.60 24.36
N VAL A 64 -9.89 7.00 23.66
CA VAL A 64 -11.17 6.29 23.73
C VAL A 64 -11.17 5.30 22.58
N VAL A 65 -10.91 4.03 22.91
CA VAL A 65 -11.08 2.91 21.98
C VAL A 65 -12.56 2.53 22.03
N ALA A 66 -13.27 2.76 20.93
CA ALA A 66 -14.69 2.44 20.88
C ALA A 66 -15.00 1.65 19.61
N ARG A 67 -15.64 0.48 19.77
CA ARG A 67 -16.17 -0.31 18.66
C ARG A 67 -17.44 0.38 18.15
N HIS A 68 -17.27 1.33 17.25
CA HIS A 68 -18.36 2.11 16.68
C HIS A 68 -18.34 2.04 15.16
N THR A 69 -19.52 2.19 14.55
CA THR A 69 -19.61 2.35 13.10
C THR A 69 -18.86 3.62 12.68
N PRO A 70 -18.25 3.66 11.48
CA PRO A 70 -17.51 4.84 11.01
C PRO A 70 -18.32 6.14 11.09
N ALA A 71 -19.64 6.05 10.85
CA ALA A 71 -20.55 7.18 10.98
C ALA A 71 -20.63 7.75 12.42
N ALA A 72 -20.69 6.88 13.43
CA ALA A 72 -20.72 7.31 14.83
C ALA A 72 -19.41 7.97 15.27
N LEU A 73 -18.26 7.48 14.78
CA LEU A 73 -16.95 8.08 15.06
C LEU A 73 -16.80 9.47 14.42
N ILE A 74 -17.34 9.66 13.21
CA ILE A 74 -17.36 10.97 12.53
C ILE A 74 -18.23 11.96 13.32
N VAL A 75 -19.42 11.54 13.78
CA VAL A 75 -20.30 12.38 14.60
C VAL A 75 -19.61 12.75 15.92
N MET A 76 -18.99 11.80 16.60
CA MET A 76 -18.24 12.05 17.84
C MET A 76 -17.08 13.03 17.60
N MET A 77 -16.34 12.88 16.50
CA MET A 77 -15.28 13.83 16.11
C MET A 77 -15.85 15.24 15.88
N MET A 78 -16.99 15.36 15.18
CA MET A 78 -17.66 16.65 14.97
C MET A 78 -18.15 17.27 16.28
N VAL A 79 -18.65 16.48 17.22
CA VAL A 79 -19.05 16.95 18.55
C VAL A 79 -17.84 17.44 19.34
N LEU A 80 -16.73 16.69 19.34
CA LEU A 80 -15.48 17.09 19.98
C LEU A 80 -14.87 18.36 19.36
N LEU A 81 -14.99 18.52 18.04
CA LEU A 81 -14.58 19.75 17.34
C LEU A 81 -15.51 20.95 17.64
N ARG A 82 -16.80 20.71 17.90
CA ARG A 82 -17.76 21.76 18.27
C ARG A 82 -17.66 22.19 19.73
N LEU A 83 -17.22 21.31 20.62
CA LEU A 83 -16.81 21.67 21.97
C LEU A 83 -15.57 22.56 21.83
N ARG A 84 -15.77 23.89 21.81
CA ARG A 84 -14.74 24.94 21.75
C ARG A 84 -13.81 24.90 22.99
N SER A 85 -13.14 23.80 23.24
CA SER A 85 -12.06 23.74 24.21
C SER A 85 -10.85 24.41 23.58
N THR A 86 -10.47 25.56 24.12
CA THR A 86 -9.27 26.33 23.76
C THR A 86 -7.96 25.53 23.89
N HIS A 87 -8.02 24.31 24.46
CA HIS A 87 -6.88 23.46 24.75
C HIS A 87 -6.73 22.24 23.83
N VAL A 88 -7.64 22.00 22.88
CA VAL A 88 -7.56 20.86 21.94
C VAL A 88 -7.30 21.40 20.54
N LYS A 89 -6.05 21.35 20.09
CA LYS A 89 -5.66 21.80 18.75
C LYS A 89 -5.82 20.71 17.67
N TYR A 90 -5.70 19.44 18.06
CA TYR A 90 -5.70 18.32 17.12
C TYR A 90 -6.57 17.20 17.64
N VAL A 91 -7.62 16.89 16.88
CA VAL A 91 -8.38 15.65 16.99
C VAL A 91 -8.06 14.86 15.74
N TYR A 92 -7.60 13.63 15.90
CA TYR A 92 -7.42 12.71 14.78
C TYR A 92 -8.17 11.41 15.05
N LEU A 93 -8.76 10.87 13.98
CA LEU A 93 -9.39 9.56 13.98
C LEU A 93 -8.42 8.57 13.34
N THR A 94 -8.10 7.50 14.06
CA THR A 94 -7.34 6.38 13.49
C THR A 94 -8.30 5.26 13.18
N LEU A 95 -8.38 4.88 11.91
CA LEU A 95 -9.12 3.71 11.44
C LEU A 95 -8.15 2.54 11.26
N LYS A 96 -8.58 1.36 11.64
CA LYS A 96 -7.85 0.10 11.48
C LYS A 96 -8.69 -0.89 10.70
N ILE A 97 -8.08 -1.50 9.69
CA ILE A 97 -8.64 -2.64 8.95
C ILE A 97 -7.65 -3.79 8.95
N HIS A 98 -8.18 -4.98 8.75
CA HIS A 98 -7.38 -6.19 8.53
C HIS A 98 -7.48 -6.61 7.08
N VAL A 99 -6.35 -6.95 6.47
CA VAL A 99 -6.27 -7.46 5.10
C VAL A 99 -5.31 -8.63 5.01
N HIS A 100 -5.59 -9.57 4.11
CA HIS A 100 -4.67 -10.65 3.81
C HIS A 100 -3.58 -10.16 2.86
N ALA A 101 -2.34 -10.43 3.22
CA ALA A 101 -1.15 -10.18 2.44
C ALA A 101 -0.44 -11.50 2.12
N LEU A 102 0.36 -11.50 1.06
CA LEU A 102 1.16 -12.66 0.69
C LEU A 102 2.59 -12.45 1.19
N LYS A 103 3.03 -13.31 2.11
CA LYS A 103 4.35 -13.29 2.72
C LYS A 103 5.24 -14.35 2.07
N LEU A 104 6.41 -13.92 1.60
CA LEU A 104 7.46 -14.76 1.04
C LEU A 104 8.58 -14.85 2.08
N LEU A 105 8.57 -15.92 2.87
CA LEU A 105 9.56 -16.16 3.92
C LEU A 105 10.90 -16.63 3.34
N VAL A 106 11.98 -16.30 4.02
CA VAL A 106 13.34 -16.61 3.56
C VAL A 106 13.57 -18.12 3.55
N ASP A 107 13.13 -18.82 4.59
CA ASP A 107 13.45 -20.24 4.82
C ASP A 107 12.34 -21.20 4.36
N GLU A 108 11.27 -20.68 3.75
CA GLU A 108 10.14 -21.51 3.34
C GLU A 108 10.00 -21.58 1.82
N ASP A 109 9.68 -22.76 1.31
CA ASP A 109 9.51 -22.97 -0.13
C ASP A 109 8.20 -22.36 -0.67
N ARG A 110 7.16 -22.21 0.17
CA ARG A 110 5.82 -21.81 -0.27
C ARG A 110 5.40 -20.46 0.32
N PRO A 111 4.76 -19.58 -0.47
CA PRO A 111 4.19 -18.35 0.05
C PRO A 111 3.06 -18.62 1.03
N LYS A 112 2.91 -17.74 2.02
CA LYS A 112 1.83 -17.81 3.02
C LYS A 112 0.93 -16.59 2.94
N LEU A 113 -0.35 -16.80 3.19
CA LEU A 113 -1.28 -15.70 3.46
C LEU A 113 -1.16 -15.33 4.94
N VAL A 114 -0.95 -14.05 5.21
CA VAL A 114 -0.86 -13.49 6.56
C VAL A 114 -1.80 -12.32 6.69
N GLN A 115 -2.42 -12.16 7.86
CA GLN A 115 -3.27 -11.02 8.14
C GLN A 115 -2.40 -9.83 8.58
N LEU A 116 -2.58 -8.69 7.91
CA LEU A 116 -1.91 -7.43 8.22
C LEU A 116 -2.90 -6.37 8.65
N ASP A 117 -2.43 -5.50 9.52
CA ASP A 117 -3.14 -4.31 9.95
C ASP A 117 -2.82 -3.15 9.00
N CYS A 118 -3.84 -2.48 8.48
CA CYS A 118 -3.69 -1.21 7.80
C CYS A 118 -4.34 -0.11 8.64
N ARG A 119 -3.62 1.00 8.81
CA ARG A 119 -4.10 2.17 9.54
C ARG A 119 -4.31 3.33 8.60
N ALA A 120 -5.41 4.06 8.76
CA ALA A 120 -5.58 5.37 8.15
C ALA A 120 -5.75 6.42 9.23
N ARG A 121 -5.16 7.59 9.02
CA ARG A 121 -5.31 8.74 9.90
C ARG A 121 -6.15 9.79 9.19
N ILE A 122 -7.23 10.22 9.83
CA ILE A 122 -7.98 11.41 9.44
C ILE A 122 -7.53 12.51 10.39
N ASP A 123 -6.94 13.56 9.85
CA ASP A 123 -6.73 14.81 10.58
C ASP A 123 -7.88 15.79 10.32
N ASN A 124 -8.01 16.78 11.21
CA ASN A 124 -8.99 17.85 11.11
C ASN A 124 -8.62 18.91 10.06
N SER A 125 -7.36 18.92 9.59
CA SER A 125 -6.84 19.96 8.68
C SER A 125 -7.00 19.62 7.21
N THR A 126 -6.93 18.34 6.82
CA THR A 126 -6.58 18.02 5.43
C THR A 126 -7.79 17.73 4.56
N GLY A 127 -8.97 17.41 5.12
CA GLY A 127 -10.21 17.16 4.35
C GLY A 127 -10.05 16.17 3.18
N GLY A 128 -8.93 15.45 3.16
CA GLY A 128 -8.39 14.78 2.00
C GLY A 128 -8.71 13.29 2.04
N PRO A 129 -8.41 12.57 0.95
CA PRO A 129 -8.64 11.13 0.91
C PRO A 129 -7.85 10.43 2.02
N LEU A 130 -8.49 9.47 2.69
CA LEU A 130 -7.88 8.56 3.66
C LEU A 130 -6.62 7.91 3.08
N ALA A 131 -5.45 8.26 3.63
CA ALA A 131 -4.19 7.60 3.27
C ALA A 131 -4.02 6.36 4.16
N TRP A 132 -4.24 5.18 3.59
CA TRP A 132 -3.98 3.92 4.28
C TRP A 132 -2.49 3.59 4.29
N GLN A 133 -2.00 3.18 5.45
CA GLN A 133 -0.62 2.77 5.70
C GLN A 133 -0.61 1.36 6.29
N PRO A 134 -0.06 0.36 5.58
CA PRO A 134 0.06 -0.99 6.10
C PRO A 134 1.18 -1.06 7.14
N ILE A 135 0.95 -1.77 8.23
CA ILE A 135 1.96 -2.00 9.27
C ILE A 135 2.80 -3.21 8.86
N VAL A 136 3.90 -2.95 8.15
CA VAL A 136 4.79 -4.00 7.62
C VAL A 136 6.07 -4.18 8.42
N THR A 137 6.45 -3.20 9.26
CA THR A 137 7.71 -3.18 10.01
C THR A 137 7.91 -4.43 10.85
N ASN A 138 6.87 -4.85 11.60
CA ASN A 138 6.93 -6.04 12.45
C ASN A 138 7.09 -7.35 11.68
N VAL A 139 6.76 -7.35 10.39
CA VAL A 139 6.71 -8.58 9.58
C VAL A 139 7.95 -8.71 8.69
N ILE A 140 8.54 -7.58 8.29
CA ILE A 140 9.80 -7.48 7.53
C ILE A 140 11.02 -7.36 8.46
N ASN A 141 10.80 -6.95 9.71
CA ASN A 141 11.84 -6.66 10.71
C ASN A 141 12.83 -5.61 10.19
N ASP A 142 12.29 -4.49 9.70
CA ASP A 142 13.04 -3.33 9.21
C ASP A 142 12.28 -2.06 9.55
N ASP A 143 12.99 -1.08 10.10
CA ASP A 143 12.44 0.23 10.45
C ASP A 143 12.18 1.08 9.19
N HIS A 144 12.92 0.82 8.11
CA HIS A 144 12.85 1.57 6.85
C HIS A 144 12.65 0.62 5.66
N PRO A 145 11.49 -0.06 5.60
CA PRO A 145 11.21 -1.01 4.54
C PRO A 145 11.11 -0.29 3.19
N SER A 146 11.74 -0.88 2.17
CA SER A 146 11.63 -0.43 0.79
C SER A 146 10.35 -0.96 0.16
N GLN A 147 9.79 -0.21 -0.79
CA GLN A 147 8.55 -0.54 -1.49
C GLN A 147 8.71 -0.38 -3.00
N VAL A 148 8.09 -1.28 -3.75
CA VAL A 148 7.91 -1.17 -5.21
C VAL A 148 6.44 -1.43 -5.55
N VAL A 149 5.92 -0.72 -6.56
CA VAL A 149 4.55 -0.89 -7.05
C VAL A 149 4.59 -1.61 -8.38
N LEU A 150 3.86 -2.72 -8.46
CA LEU A 150 3.65 -3.51 -9.65
C LEU A 150 2.29 -3.11 -10.22
N GLU A 151 2.31 -2.45 -11.36
CA GLU A 151 1.10 -2.10 -12.10
C GLU A 151 0.81 -3.11 -13.22
N GLN A 152 1.81 -3.89 -13.61
CA GLN A 152 1.74 -4.87 -14.69
C GLN A 152 1.83 -6.30 -14.16
N GLY A 153 1.06 -7.19 -14.77
CA GLY A 153 1.04 -8.61 -14.49
C GLY A 153 1.87 -9.40 -15.50
N ILE A 154 1.39 -10.59 -15.82
CA ILE A 154 2.00 -11.44 -16.85
C ILE A 154 1.84 -10.77 -18.21
N ALA A 155 2.85 -10.87 -19.07
CA ALA A 155 2.85 -10.34 -20.44
C ALA A 155 2.65 -8.81 -20.59
N GLY A 156 2.74 -8.05 -19.49
CA GLY A 156 2.61 -6.59 -19.51
C GLY A 156 1.18 -6.07 -19.36
N ASP A 157 0.19 -6.94 -19.14
CA ASP A 157 -1.19 -6.53 -18.90
C ASP A 157 -1.32 -5.73 -17.60
N ASN A 158 -2.11 -4.66 -17.62
CA ASN A 158 -2.35 -3.86 -16.43
C ASN A 158 -3.16 -4.63 -15.38
N LEU A 159 -2.66 -4.65 -14.15
CA LEU A 159 -3.35 -5.24 -13.02
C LEU A 159 -4.57 -4.42 -12.65
N ARG A 160 -5.71 -5.09 -12.48
CA ARG A 160 -6.94 -4.47 -11.94
C ARG A 160 -6.71 -3.84 -10.57
N PHE A 161 -5.88 -4.48 -9.75
CA PHE A 161 -5.44 -4.01 -8.45
C PHE A 161 -3.91 -4.07 -8.44
N PRO A 162 -3.21 -2.92 -8.50
CA PRO A 162 -1.76 -2.89 -8.39
C PRO A 162 -1.29 -3.55 -7.11
N ILE A 163 -0.13 -4.21 -7.18
CA ILE A 163 0.48 -4.91 -6.06
C ILE A 163 1.62 -4.05 -5.52
N GLN A 164 1.57 -3.74 -4.24
CA GLN A 164 2.65 -3.10 -3.51
C GLN A 164 3.49 -4.19 -2.84
N LEU A 165 4.74 -4.31 -3.26
CA LEU A 165 5.71 -5.26 -2.73
C LEU A 165 6.64 -4.53 -1.79
N TRP A 166 6.75 -5.03 -0.56
CA TRP A 166 7.59 -4.51 0.49
C TRP A 166 8.76 -5.47 0.77
N SER A 167 9.91 -4.90 1.04
CA SER A 167 11.16 -5.62 1.32
C SER A 167 12.02 -4.82 2.31
N ARG A 168 13.10 -5.43 2.80
CA ARG A 168 14.09 -4.70 3.60
C ARG A 168 14.80 -3.66 2.74
N GLY A 169 15.18 -2.50 3.29
CA GLY A 169 15.90 -1.48 2.53
C GLY A 169 17.32 -1.92 2.16
N ALA A 170 17.97 -2.67 3.04
CA ALA A 170 19.40 -3.00 2.96
C ALA A 170 19.70 -4.47 2.60
N PHE A 171 18.74 -5.27 2.10
CA PHE A 171 18.93 -6.72 1.91
C PHE A 171 20.08 -7.10 0.97
N LEU A 172 20.54 -6.16 0.14
CA LEU A 172 21.68 -6.38 -0.76
C LEU A 172 23.03 -6.30 -0.05
N SER A 173 23.17 -5.36 0.88
CA SER A 173 24.46 -5.00 1.50
C SER A 173 24.66 -5.63 2.87
N ASP A 174 23.61 -6.11 3.51
CA ASP A 174 23.64 -6.58 4.91
C ASP A 174 23.90 -8.09 5.06
N GLY A 175 24.23 -8.79 3.99
CA GLY A 175 24.45 -10.24 4.02
C GLY A 175 23.18 -11.08 4.14
N SER A 176 22.00 -10.50 3.87
CA SER A 176 20.73 -11.24 3.91
C SER A 176 20.77 -12.52 3.07
N VAL A 177 20.08 -13.54 3.59
CA VAL A 177 19.98 -14.87 2.98
C VAL A 177 19.03 -14.85 1.78
N LEU A 178 19.33 -15.68 0.77
CA LEU A 178 18.49 -15.88 -0.42
C LEU A 178 17.10 -16.33 0.00
N ASN A 179 16.06 -15.69 -0.55
CA ASN A 179 14.69 -16.06 -0.28
C ASN A 179 14.34 -17.36 -1.03
N GLN A 180 14.22 -18.47 -0.29
CA GLN A 180 13.93 -19.79 -0.86
C GLN A 180 12.55 -19.82 -1.52
N SER A 181 11.56 -19.09 -0.99
CA SER A 181 10.24 -19.03 -1.61
C SER A 181 10.32 -18.47 -3.03
N ILE A 182 11.00 -17.34 -3.21
CA ILE A 182 11.19 -16.73 -4.54
C ILE A 182 12.03 -17.64 -5.43
N TYR A 183 13.10 -18.24 -4.91
CA TYR A 183 13.93 -19.18 -5.66
C TYR A 183 13.12 -20.37 -6.19
N ARG A 184 12.25 -20.97 -5.37
CA ARG A 184 11.39 -22.09 -5.76
C ARG A 184 10.31 -21.67 -6.75
N LEU A 185 9.64 -20.55 -6.51
CA LEU A 185 8.61 -20.02 -7.40
C LEU A 185 9.14 -19.73 -8.80
N THR A 186 10.36 -19.20 -8.88
CA THR A 186 11.04 -18.88 -10.14
C THR A 186 11.84 -20.04 -10.69
N LYS A 187 11.89 -21.20 -9.99
CA LYS A 187 12.73 -22.36 -10.34
C LYS A 187 14.20 -21.98 -10.57
N GLY A 188 14.70 -21.01 -9.82
CA GLY A 188 16.06 -20.49 -9.95
C GLY A 188 16.30 -19.63 -11.21
N GLN A 189 15.26 -19.24 -11.94
CA GLN A 189 15.37 -18.42 -13.15
C GLN A 189 15.28 -16.91 -12.87
N ALA A 190 15.12 -16.51 -11.60
CA ALA A 190 15.17 -15.10 -11.23
C ALA A 190 16.53 -14.50 -11.63
N THR A 191 16.49 -13.39 -12.37
CA THR A 191 17.67 -12.65 -12.84
C THR A 191 18.46 -11.98 -11.72
N TYR A 192 17.86 -11.89 -10.54
CA TYR A 192 18.39 -11.18 -9.40
C TYR A 192 18.30 -12.04 -8.13
N PRO A 193 19.34 -12.08 -7.27
CA PRO A 193 19.32 -12.86 -6.04
C PRO A 193 18.46 -12.16 -4.99
N TRP A 194 17.14 -12.37 -5.07
CA TRP A 194 16.17 -11.83 -4.12
C TRP A 194 16.44 -12.36 -2.71
N LYS A 195 16.83 -11.48 -1.78
CA LYS A 195 17.21 -11.82 -0.41
C LYS A 195 16.27 -11.19 0.61
N GLY A 196 16.16 -11.82 1.77
CA GLY A 196 15.32 -11.34 2.87
C GLY A 196 13.81 -11.58 2.65
N PRO A 197 12.97 -11.23 3.64
CA PRO A 197 11.52 -11.45 3.57
C PRO A 197 10.84 -10.41 2.67
N PHE A 198 9.79 -10.85 1.97
CA PHE A 198 8.94 -9.95 1.17
C PHE A 198 7.48 -10.06 1.58
N ILE A 199 6.75 -8.96 1.43
CA ILE A 199 5.31 -8.88 1.67
C ILE A 199 4.65 -8.19 0.48
N ALA A 200 3.64 -8.82 -0.09
CA ALA A 200 2.83 -8.27 -1.15
C ALA A 200 1.41 -7.94 -0.66
N LEU A 201 0.92 -6.76 -1.04
CA LEU A 201 -0.41 -6.23 -0.73
C LEU A 201 -1.05 -5.68 -2.00
N LYS A 202 -2.34 -5.93 -2.21
CA LYS A 202 -3.11 -5.26 -3.28
C LYS A 202 -3.79 -4.01 -2.76
N PHE A 203 -3.81 -2.96 -3.56
CA PHE A 203 -4.58 -1.76 -3.24
C PHE A 203 -5.52 -1.36 -4.37
N SER A 204 -6.49 -0.52 -4.02
CA SER A 204 -7.47 0.05 -4.93
C SER A 204 -7.31 1.57 -5.02
N GLY A 205 -7.62 2.10 -6.21
CA GLY A 205 -7.52 3.53 -6.52
C GLY A 205 -6.10 4.02 -6.77
N THR A 206 -5.98 5.17 -7.43
CA THR A 206 -4.68 5.78 -7.81
C THR A 206 -3.89 6.32 -6.61
N ARG A 207 -4.56 6.51 -5.46
CA ARG A 207 -3.97 7.07 -4.23
C ARG A 207 -3.99 6.10 -3.05
N ARG A 208 -4.05 4.77 -3.30
CA ARG A 208 -4.11 3.74 -2.24
C ARG A 208 -5.27 3.98 -1.28
N GLN A 209 -6.44 4.26 -1.85
CA GLN A 209 -7.67 4.62 -1.11
C GLN A 209 -8.23 3.44 -0.31
N GLY A 210 -7.79 2.22 -0.59
CA GLY A 210 -8.04 1.05 0.22
C GLY A 210 -7.10 -0.11 -0.12
N TYR A 211 -6.98 -1.06 0.80
CA TYR A 211 -6.31 -2.33 0.58
C TYR A 211 -7.34 -3.43 0.36
N VAL A 212 -6.99 -4.44 -0.42
CA VAL A 212 -7.84 -5.58 -0.78
C VAL A 212 -7.08 -6.87 -0.48
N ASP A 213 -7.81 -7.90 -0.05
CA ASP A 213 -7.22 -9.20 0.26
C ASP A 213 -6.43 -9.79 -0.92
N MET A 214 -5.21 -10.21 -0.61
CA MET A 214 -4.39 -11.07 -1.46
C MET A 214 -4.93 -12.48 -1.49
N SER A 215 -4.70 -13.15 -2.62
CA SER A 215 -5.00 -14.56 -2.84
C SER A 215 -3.80 -15.22 -3.54
N LEU A 216 -3.77 -16.55 -3.57
CA LEU A 216 -2.74 -17.27 -4.33
C LEU A 216 -2.86 -17.06 -5.85
N ASN A 217 -4.00 -16.56 -6.35
CA ASN A 217 -4.17 -16.23 -7.77
C ASN A 217 -3.37 -15.00 -8.21
N ASP A 218 -2.87 -14.20 -7.26
CA ASP A 218 -2.05 -13.02 -7.53
C ASP A 218 -0.55 -13.37 -7.65
N LEU A 219 -0.20 -14.60 -7.30
CA LEU A 219 1.17 -15.11 -7.34
C LEU A 219 1.81 -15.04 -8.74
N PRO A 220 1.12 -15.35 -9.85
CA PRO A 220 1.74 -15.29 -11.17
C PRO A 220 2.24 -13.89 -11.56
N ALA A 221 1.58 -12.82 -11.10
CA ALA A 221 2.05 -11.45 -11.32
C ALA A 221 3.35 -11.16 -10.56
N LEU A 222 3.46 -11.64 -9.31
CA LEU A 222 4.70 -11.55 -8.52
C LEU A 222 5.84 -12.34 -9.15
N VAL A 223 5.58 -13.56 -9.61
CA VAL A 223 6.58 -14.40 -10.29
C VAL A 223 7.08 -13.71 -11.55
N SER A 224 6.17 -13.16 -12.37
CA SER A 224 6.53 -12.39 -13.56
C SER A 224 7.48 -11.23 -13.22
N HIS A 225 7.20 -10.48 -12.15
CA HIS A 225 8.08 -9.41 -11.68
C HIS A 225 9.48 -9.91 -11.30
N PHE A 226 9.57 -10.98 -10.50
CA PHE A 226 10.85 -11.53 -10.06
C PHE A 226 11.73 -12.09 -11.19
N LEU A 227 11.11 -12.48 -12.31
CA LEU A 227 11.81 -12.95 -13.52
C LEU A 227 12.26 -11.81 -14.44
N GLN A 228 11.54 -10.68 -14.44
CA GLN A 228 11.76 -9.59 -15.40
C GLN A 228 12.70 -8.51 -14.90
N VAL A 229 12.74 -8.27 -13.58
CA VAL A 229 13.56 -7.20 -13.01
C VAL A 229 15.04 -7.50 -13.23
N LYS A 230 15.67 -6.62 -14.01
CA LYS A 230 17.13 -6.53 -14.12
C LYS A 230 17.55 -5.33 -13.28
N VAL A 231 18.26 -5.57 -12.18
CA VAL A 231 18.93 -4.48 -11.47
C VAL A 231 20.19 -4.16 -12.29
N ALA A 232 20.23 -2.95 -12.85
CA ALA A 232 21.35 -2.43 -13.62
C ALA A 232 22.51 -2.04 -12.71
#